data_AF-A0A8T3PT50-F1
#
_entry.id   AF-A0A8T3PT50-F1
#
_cell.length_a   1.000
_cell.length_b   1.000
_cell.length_c   1.000
_cell.angle_alpha   90.00
_cell.angle_beta   90.00
_cell.angle_gamma   90.00
#
_symmetry.space_group_name_H-M   'P 1'
#
loop_
_entity.id
_entity.type
_entity.pdbx_description
1 polymer ?
#
loop_
_entity_poly.entity_id
_entity_poly.type
_entity_poly.pdbx_seq_one_letter_code
_entity_poly.pdbx_strand_id
1 'polypeptide(L)'
;MRDTSEHAPGADSRADRGYAAQALRRKAPESTAFFGTGRAVMLFVGLMSGTSMDAVDAVVADIEGTRVRVVAHHSEPMPADLRAELLPLSQGATALSLEALGRMHIRVGRTFANAALASMAKASVPSSRIVAIGSHGQTVWHSPQGPNPFSLQIGDPDVIA
;
A
#
# COMPACT_ATOMS: atom_id res chain seq x y z
N MET A 1 -44.69 13.49 45.50
CA MET A 1 -43.71 13.45 46.61
C MET A 1 -42.41 14.00 46.04
N ARG A 2 -42.05 15.23 46.45
CA ARG A 2 -40.74 15.95 46.46
C ARG A 2 -39.60 15.39 45.58
N ASP A 3 -38.77 16.15 44.87
CA ASP A 3 -38.43 17.58 44.85
C ASP A 3 -37.60 17.87 43.59
N THR A 4 -37.55 19.13 43.20
CA THR A 4 -36.69 19.75 42.20
C THR A 4 -35.25 19.95 42.70
N SER A 5 -34.25 19.80 41.83
CA SER A 5 -33.05 20.65 41.90
C SER A 5 -32.29 20.64 40.57
N GLU A 6 -32.30 21.80 39.91
CA GLU A 6 -31.34 22.21 38.90
C GLU A 6 -29.91 22.28 39.47
N HIS A 7 -28.91 21.92 38.67
CA HIS A 7 -27.61 22.58 38.73
C HIS A 7 -26.98 22.67 37.34
N ALA A 8 -26.53 23.88 37.02
CA ALA A 8 -26.08 24.37 35.72
C ALA A 8 -24.57 24.06 35.46
N PRO A 9 -23.95 24.58 34.38
CA PRO A 9 -22.86 23.93 33.64
C PRO A 9 -21.46 24.18 34.22
N GLY A 10 -20.55 23.22 34.01
CA GLY A 10 -19.12 23.39 34.26
C GLY A 10 -18.34 23.25 32.95
N ALA A 11 -17.79 24.38 32.47
CA ALA A 11 -16.69 24.39 31.53
C ALA A 11 -15.40 24.05 32.29
N ASP A 12 -14.58 23.13 31.76
CA ASP A 12 -13.13 23.26 31.92
C ASP A 12 -12.39 22.75 30.68
N SER A 13 -11.70 23.70 30.08
CA SER A 13 -10.73 23.61 29.00
C SER A 13 -9.45 22.95 29.49
N ARG A 14 -8.94 21.94 28.77
CA ARG A 14 -7.52 21.53 28.77
C ARG A 14 -7.26 20.77 27.47
N ALA A 15 -6.68 21.45 26.49
CA ALA A 15 -5.23 21.51 26.27
C ALA A 15 -4.82 20.49 25.19
N ASP A 16 -4.87 20.98 23.96
CA ASP A 16 -3.69 21.09 23.09
C ASP A 16 -2.60 20.04 23.33
N ARG A 17 -2.70 18.90 22.64
CA ARG A 17 -1.58 17.98 22.47
C ARG A 17 -1.09 18.08 21.03
N GLY A 18 -0.19 19.03 20.83
CA GLY A 18 0.60 19.17 19.63
C GLY A 18 1.37 17.89 19.33
N TYR A 19 1.14 17.32 18.15
CA TYR A 19 2.04 16.35 17.54
C TYR A 19 3.28 17.11 17.02
N ALA A 20 4.27 17.28 17.89
CA ALA A 20 5.59 17.70 17.47
C ALA A 20 6.30 16.51 16.79
N ALA A 21 6.20 16.44 15.46
CA ALA A 21 7.03 15.54 14.65
C ALA A 21 8.49 16.00 14.73
N GLN A 22 9.26 15.46 15.68
CA GLN A 22 10.71 15.62 15.68
C GLN A 22 11.30 14.82 14.51
N ALA A 23 11.75 15.56 13.50
CA ALA A 23 12.51 15.05 12.36
C ALA A 23 13.87 14.49 12.84
N LEU A 24 13.93 13.17 13.06
CA LEU A 24 15.18 12.46 13.21
C LEU A 24 15.86 12.34 11.84
N ARG A 25 16.76 13.29 11.53
CA ARG A 25 17.73 13.16 10.44
C ARG A 25 18.65 11.97 10.71
N ARG A 26 18.33 10.80 10.16
CA ARG A 26 19.28 9.70 10.07
C ARG A 26 20.14 9.89 8.82
N LYS A 27 21.46 9.95 9.03
CA LYS A 27 22.47 10.03 7.97
C LYS A 27 22.42 8.73 7.15
N ALA A 28 22.14 8.83 5.85
CA ALA A 28 22.07 7.68 4.95
C ALA A 28 23.47 7.09 4.71
N PRO A 29 23.61 5.76 4.55
CA PRO A 29 24.87 5.13 4.19
C PRO A 29 25.22 5.45 2.73
N GLU A 30 26.49 5.74 2.48
CA GLU A 30 27.04 6.00 1.15
C GLU A 30 27.20 4.68 0.39
N SER A 31 26.40 4.47 -0.64
CA SER A 31 26.72 3.53 -1.73
C SER A 31 26.41 4.21 -3.06
N THR A 32 27.47 4.62 -3.74
CA THR A 32 27.43 5.39 -4.98
C THR A 32 27.14 4.48 -6.17
N ALA A 33 25.97 4.66 -6.80
CA ALA A 33 25.77 4.36 -8.22
C ALA A 33 24.64 5.22 -8.81
N PHE A 34 24.97 6.00 -9.83
CA PHE A 34 24.12 6.84 -10.68
C PHE A 34 23.24 7.90 -10.00
N PHE A 35 23.83 9.02 -9.57
CA PHE A 35 23.12 10.29 -9.53
C PHE A 35 23.99 11.41 -10.10
N GLY A 36 23.63 11.85 -11.32
CA GLY A 36 24.15 13.09 -11.89
C GLY A 36 23.77 14.29 -11.02
N THR A 37 24.71 15.21 -10.89
CA THR A 37 24.65 16.59 -10.37
C THR A 37 23.36 17.02 -9.62
N GLY A 38 23.45 17.09 -8.29
CA GLY A 38 22.83 18.15 -7.46
C GLY A 38 21.38 18.02 -7.01
N ARG A 39 20.57 17.11 -7.55
CA ARG A 39 19.14 16.99 -7.19
C ARG A 39 18.89 15.93 -6.11
N ALA A 40 17.98 16.21 -5.18
CA ALA A 40 17.46 15.23 -4.23
C ALA A 40 16.58 14.18 -4.95
N VAL A 41 16.97 12.92 -4.81
CA VAL A 41 16.29 11.77 -5.41
C VAL A 41 15.09 11.39 -4.56
N MET A 42 13.92 11.24 -5.19
CA MET A 42 12.67 10.88 -4.53
C MET A 42 12.20 9.52 -5.08
N LEU A 43 12.55 8.46 -4.37
CA LEU A 43 12.27 7.09 -4.82
C LEU A 43 10.93 6.61 -4.27
N PHE A 44 10.13 6.01 -5.14
CA PHE A 44 8.85 5.39 -4.82
C PHE A 44 8.83 3.97 -5.36
N VAL A 45 8.02 3.12 -4.75
CA VAL A 45 7.69 1.80 -5.31
C VAL A 45 6.25 1.83 -5.79
N GLY A 46 6.01 1.47 -7.05
CA GLY A 46 4.67 1.20 -7.57
C GLY A 46 4.42 -0.30 -7.65
N LEU A 47 3.27 -0.77 -7.16
CA LEU A 47 2.85 -2.18 -7.19
C LEU A 47 1.50 -2.32 -7.89
N MET A 48 1.40 -3.30 -8.80
CA MET A 48 0.17 -3.61 -9.52
C MET A 48 0.09 -5.10 -9.83
N SER A 49 -1.11 -5.68 -9.76
CA SER A 49 -1.39 -6.99 -10.36
C SER A 49 -2.51 -6.83 -11.39
N GLY A 50 -2.28 -7.34 -12.60
CA GLY A 50 -3.29 -7.35 -13.65
C GLY A 50 -4.46 -8.28 -13.35
N THR A 51 -5.51 -8.22 -14.17
CA THR A 51 -6.70 -9.09 -14.03
C THR A 51 -6.40 -10.56 -14.33
N SER A 52 -5.30 -10.87 -15.02
CA SER A 52 -4.84 -12.25 -15.25
C SER A 52 -4.24 -12.89 -13.99
N MET A 53 -3.83 -12.08 -13.01
CA MET A 53 -3.27 -12.50 -11.72
C MET A 53 -2.06 -13.43 -11.84
N ASP A 54 -1.29 -13.31 -12.92
CA ASP A 54 -0.13 -14.18 -13.17
C ASP A 54 1.09 -13.73 -12.35
N ALA A 55 1.21 -12.43 -12.09
CA ALA A 55 2.31 -11.83 -11.34
C ALA A 55 1.92 -10.48 -10.70
N VAL A 56 2.71 -10.06 -9.73
CA VAL A 56 2.73 -8.70 -9.20
C VAL A 56 3.89 -7.94 -9.82
N ASP A 57 3.57 -6.89 -10.57
CA ASP A 57 4.55 -5.98 -11.13
C ASP A 57 4.93 -4.91 -10.10
N ALA A 58 6.23 -4.75 -9.90
CA ALA A 58 6.84 -3.79 -9.00
C ALA A 58 7.85 -2.91 -9.75
N VAL A 59 7.79 -1.61 -9.53
CA VAL A 59 8.68 -0.62 -10.15
C VAL A 59 9.25 0.29 -9.08
N VAL A 60 10.57 0.45 -9.06
CA VAL A 60 11.24 1.54 -8.33
C VAL A 60 11.35 2.72 -9.28
N ALA A 61 10.77 3.86 -8.92
CA ALA A 61 10.76 5.07 -9.75
C ALA A 61 11.33 6.28 -8.99
N ASP A 62 12.13 7.08 -9.68
CA ASP A 62 12.52 8.43 -9.24
C ASP A 62 11.53 9.44 -9.84
N ILE A 63 10.80 10.14 -8.97
CA ILE A 63 9.70 11.04 -9.36
C ILE A 63 10.04 12.48 -8.98
N GLU A 64 9.95 13.38 -9.98
CA GLU A 64 10.16 14.82 -9.85
C GLU A 64 8.99 15.58 -10.48
N GLY A 65 8.03 16.06 -9.69
CA GLY A 65 6.87 16.76 -10.24
C GLY A 65 6.16 15.85 -11.26
N THR A 66 6.21 16.21 -12.54
CA THR A 66 5.63 15.42 -13.65
C THR A 66 6.61 14.45 -14.32
N ARG A 67 7.91 14.50 -13.98
CA ARG A 67 8.93 13.64 -14.55
C ARG A 67 9.04 12.34 -13.76
N VAL A 68 8.96 11.22 -14.46
CA VAL A 68 9.09 9.88 -13.88
C VAL A 68 10.24 9.15 -14.59
N ARG A 69 11.14 8.57 -13.81
CA ARG A 69 12.22 7.72 -14.32
C ARG A 69 12.18 6.37 -13.60
N VAL A 70 12.00 5.31 -14.36
CA VAL A 70 12.10 3.93 -13.85
C VAL A 70 13.57 3.62 -13.55
N VAL A 71 13.85 3.20 -12.32
CA VAL A 71 15.17 2.79 -11.84
C VAL A 71 15.32 1.28 -11.98
N ALA A 72 14.31 0.53 -11.55
CA ALA A 72 14.26 -0.92 -11.69
C ALA A 72 12.80 -1.39 -11.80
N HIS A 73 12.62 -2.59 -12.33
CA HIS A 73 11.34 -3.28 -12.37
C HIS A 73 11.51 -4.77 -12.04
N HIS A 74 10.45 -5.38 -11.55
CA HIS A 74 10.39 -6.79 -11.21
C HIS A 74 8.95 -7.28 -11.30
N SER A 75 8.77 -8.50 -11.81
CA SER A 75 7.49 -9.20 -11.79
C SER A 75 7.65 -10.40 -10.88
N GLU A 76 6.96 -10.39 -9.75
CA GLU A 76 6.93 -11.47 -8.76
C GLU A 76 5.81 -12.43 -9.13
N PRO A 77 6.09 -13.72 -9.42
CA PRO A 77 5.04 -14.67 -9.77
C PRO A 77 3.99 -14.80 -8.67
N MET A 78 2.71 -14.81 -9.05
CA MET A 78 1.64 -15.11 -8.11
C MET A 78 1.72 -16.60 -7.73
N PRO A 79 1.70 -16.97 -6.42
CA PRO A 79 1.64 -18.37 -6.03
C PRO A 79 0.47 -19.08 -6.70
N ALA A 80 0.72 -20.24 -7.30
CA ALA A 80 -0.27 -20.92 -8.15
C ALA A 80 -1.56 -21.29 -7.39
N ASP A 81 -1.43 -21.66 -6.12
CA ASP A 81 -2.55 -21.96 -5.23
C ASP A 81 -3.35 -20.70 -4.87
N LEU A 82 -2.68 -19.58 -4.58
CA LEU A 82 -3.34 -18.29 -4.37
C LEU A 82 -4.07 -17.82 -5.63
N ARG A 83 -3.43 -17.94 -6.80
CA ARG A 83 -4.05 -17.61 -8.09
C ARG A 83 -5.30 -18.44 -8.34
N ALA A 84 -5.28 -19.74 -8.02
CA ALA A 84 -6.42 -20.63 -8.16
C ALA A 84 -7.61 -20.22 -7.26
N GLU A 85 -7.34 -19.66 -6.08
CA GLU A 85 -8.39 -19.14 -5.18
C GLU A 85 -8.97 -17.80 -5.66
N LEU A 86 -8.15 -16.94 -6.26
CA LEU A 86 -8.56 -15.60 -6.69
C LEU A 86 -9.30 -15.58 -8.04
N LEU A 87 -8.90 -16.47 -8.97
CA LEU A 87 -9.41 -16.48 -10.34
C LEU A 87 -10.95 -16.62 -10.45
N PRO A 88 -11.63 -17.47 -9.65
CA PRO A 88 -13.09 -17.53 -9.68
C PRO A 88 -13.77 -16.20 -9.33
N LEU A 89 -13.18 -15.40 -8.42
CA LEU A 89 -13.76 -14.15 -7.95
C LEU A 89 -13.77 -13.09 -9.06
N SER A 90 -12.69 -12.98 -9.84
CA SER A 90 -12.66 -12.07 -10.99
C SER A 90 -13.57 -12.50 -12.13
N GLN A 91 -13.99 -13.77 -12.15
CA GLN A 91 -14.95 -14.31 -13.11
C GLN A 91 -16.40 -14.18 -12.63
N GLY A 92 -16.65 -13.47 -11.52
CA GLY A 92 -17.98 -13.19 -11.00
C GLY A 92 -18.53 -14.24 -10.05
N ALA A 93 -17.69 -15.10 -9.47
CA ALA A 93 -18.13 -16.00 -8.40
C ALA A 93 -18.61 -15.17 -7.19
N THR A 94 -19.86 -15.40 -6.78
CA THR A 94 -20.53 -14.62 -5.72
C THR A 94 -20.44 -15.25 -4.34
N ALA A 95 -19.98 -16.51 -4.24
CA ALA A 95 -19.86 -17.22 -2.98
C ALA A 95 -18.41 -17.17 -2.46
N LEU A 96 -18.18 -16.38 -1.41
CA LEU A 96 -16.91 -16.29 -0.70
C LEU A 96 -17.15 -16.02 0.79
N SER A 97 -16.47 -16.75 1.68
CA SER A 97 -16.51 -16.46 3.11
C SER A 97 -15.59 -15.29 3.45
N LEU A 98 -15.95 -14.51 4.47
CA LEU A 98 -15.10 -13.42 4.97
C LEU A 98 -13.75 -13.93 5.47
N GLU A 99 -13.71 -15.14 6.04
CA GLU A 99 -12.47 -15.81 6.44
C GLU A 99 -11.54 -16.07 5.25
N ALA A 100 -12.09 -16.60 4.14
CA ALA A 100 -11.33 -16.81 2.93
C ALA A 100 -10.82 -15.49 2.35
N LEU A 101 -11.67 -14.46 2.30
CA LEU A 101 -11.31 -13.12 1.84
C LEU A 101 -10.16 -12.53 2.69
N GLY A 102 -10.26 -12.60 4.01
CA GLY A 102 -9.22 -12.11 4.93
C GLY A 102 -7.89 -12.86 4.76
N ARG A 103 -7.93 -14.19 4.65
CA ARG A 103 -6.72 -15.00 4.38
C ARG A 103 -6.08 -14.62 3.04
N MET A 104 -6.86 -14.47 1.98
CA MET A 104 -6.35 -14.03 0.68
C MET A 104 -5.80 -12.60 0.74
N HIS A 105 -6.45 -11.69 1.48
CA HIS A 105 -6.01 -10.31 1.66
C HIS A 105 -4.58 -10.22 2.22
N ILE A 106 -4.30 -11.02 3.27
CA ILE A 106 -2.96 -11.13 3.85
C ILE A 106 -1.98 -11.78 2.87
N ARG A 107 -2.38 -12.87 2.20
CA ARG A 107 -1.49 -13.59 1.28
C ARG A 107 -1.09 -12.74 0.07
N VAL A 108 -2.03 -11.99 -0.51
CA VAL A 108 -1.77 -11.03 -1.58
C VAL A 108 -0.83 -9.93 -1.05
N GLY A 109 -1.07 -9.40 0.15
CA GLY A 109 -0.19 -8.41 0.78
C GLY A 109 1.26 -8.90 0.87
N ARG A 110 1.48 -10.16 1.29
CA ARG A 110 2.81 -10.78 1.34
C ARG A 110 3.47 -10.89 -0.03
N THR A 111 2.72 -11.32 -1.06
CA THR A 111 3.25 -11.39 -2.43
C THR A 111 3.65 -10.00 -2.94
N PHE A 112 2.85 -8.98 -2.63
CA PHE A 112 3.14 -7.59 -2.98
C PHE A 112 4.37 -7.04 -2.24
N ALA A 113 4.52 -7.36 -0.95
CA ALA A 113 5.70 -7.00 -0.17
C ALA A 113 6.97 -7.64 -0.76
N ASN A 114 6.91 -8.92 -1.15
CA ASN A 114 8.02 -9.60 -1.81
C ASN A 114 8.40 -8.93 -3.13
N ALA A 115 7.41 -8.56 -3.95
CA ALA A 115 7.64 -7.86 -5.21
C ALA A 115 8.34 -6.50 -4.99
N ALA A 116 7.89 -5.74 -3.98
CA ALA A 116 8.52 -4.48 -3.58
C ALA A 116 9.99 -4.69 -3.17
N LEU A 117 10.24 -5.62 -2.26
CA LEU A 117 11.58 -5.95 -1.76
C LEU A 117 12.52 -6.40 -2.90
N ALA A 118 12.04 -7.25 -3.80
CA ALA A 118 12.81 -7.72 -4.94
C ALA A 118 13.12 -6.58 -5.93
N SER A 119 12.18 -5.67 -6.20
CA SER A 119 12.43 -4.49 -7.04
C SER A 119 13.46 -3.54 -6.44
N MET A 120 13.42 -3.33 -5.12
CA MET A 120 14.39 -2.54 -4.36
C MET A 120 15.78 -3.17 -4.37
N ALA A 121 15.85 -4.50 -4.18
CA ALA A 121 17.10 -5.25 -4.25
C ALA A 121 17.74 -5.15 -5.64
N LYS A 122 16.96 -5.27 -6.73
CA LYS A 122 17.45 -5.07 -8.10
C LYS A 122 17.97 -3.66 -8.36
N ALA A 123 17.36 -2.65 -7.72
CA ALA A 123 17.82 -1.26 -7.79
C ALA A 123 19.04 -0.97 -6.89
N SER A 124 19.45 -1.92 -6.02
CA SER A 124 20.41 -1.70 -4.94
C SER A 124 19.99 -0.53 -4.01
N VAL A 125 18.68 -0.40 -3.75
CA VAL A 125 18.10 0.67 -2.93
C VAL A 125 17.57 0.06 -1.63
N PRO A 126 17.99 0.54 -0.45
CA PRO A 126 17.39 0.11 0.82
C PRO A 126 16.01 0.74 1.02
N SER A 127 15.12 0.05 1.74
CA SER A 127 13.75 0.52 2.03
C SER A 127 13.72 1.90 2.71
N SER A 128 14.72 2.23 3.53
CA SER A 128 14.87 3.55 4.17
C SER A 128 15.05 4.72 3.21
N ARG A 129 15.28 4.46 1.92
CA ARG A 129 15.38 5.46 0.85
C ARG A 129 14.11 5.58 0.01
N ILE A 130 13.12 4.70 0.22
CA ILE A 130 11.81 4.79 -0.41
C ILE A 130 10.95 5.75 0.40
N VAL A 131 10.33 6.71 -0.30
CA VAL A 131 9.44 7.72 0.29
C VAL A 131 8.08 7.10 0.59
N ALA A 132 7.53 6.33 -0.36
CA ALA A 132 6.27 5.64 -0.20
C ALA A 132 6.14 4.48 -1.20
N ILE A 133 5.19 3.59 -0.90
CA ILE A 133 4.72 2.54 -1.79
C ILE A 133 3.31 2.92 -2.26
N GLY A 134 3.11 2.99 -3.58
CA GLY A 134 1.79 3.05 -4.18
C GLY A 134 1.37 1.65 -4.62
N SER A 135 0.39 1.05 -3.93
CA SER A 135 -0.12 -0.27 -4.27
C SER A 135 -1.54 -0.17 -4.81
N HIS A 136 -1.77 -0.65 -6.03
CA HIS A 136 -3.12 -0.84 -6.55
C HIS A 136 -3.84 -2.01 -5.85
N GLY A 137 -3.08 -3.02 -5.41
CA GLY A 137 -3.62 -4.30 -4.94
C GLY A 137 -4.16 -5.18 -6.07
N GLN A 138 -4.85 -6.24 -5.69
CA GLN A 138 -5.51 -7.19 -6.58
C GLN A 138 -7.02 -6.93 -6.58
N THR A 139 -7.58 -6.58 -7.73
CA THR A 139 -9.05 -6.50 -7.88
C THR A 139 -9.65 -7.90 -7.77
N VAL A 140 -10.59 -8.06 -6.85
CA VAL A 140 -11.40 -9.28 -6.68
C VAL A 140 -12.86 -9.08 -7.09
N TRP A 141 -13.33 -7.82 -7.11
CA TRP A 141 -14.65 -7.48 -7.62
C TRP A 141 -14.64 -6.11 -8.30
N HIS A 142 -15.31 -6.00 -9.44
CA HIS A 142 -15.46 -4.75 -10.17
C HIS A 142 -16.91 -4.62 -10.66
N SER A 143 -17.66 -3.69 -10.05
CA SER A 143 -19.06 -3.42 -10.37
C SER A 143 -19.24 -1.92 -10.64
N PRO A 144 -18.80 -1.42 -11.80
CA PRO A 144 -18.86 0.01 -12.13
C PRO A 144 -20.27 0.49 -12.54
N GLN A 145 -21.21 -0.44 -12.67
CA GLN A 145 -22.60 -0.17 -13.07
C GLN A 145 -23.55 -0.34 -11.88
N GLY A 146 -24.75 0.22 -12.01
CA GLY A 146 -25.82 0.12 -11.01
C GLY A 146 -25.94 1.36 -10.12
N PRO A 147 -26.89 1.36 -9.17
CA PRO A 147 -27.18 2.53 -8.34
C PRO A 147 -26.05 2.87 -7.35
N ASN A 148 -25.22 1.89 -6.98
CA ASN A 148 -24.09 2.05 -6.07
C ASN A 148 -22.84 1.38 -6.67
N PRO A 149 -22.14 2.04 -7.60
CA PRO A 149 -20.97 1.46 -8.25
C PRO A 149 -19.81 1.32 -7.26
N PHE A 150 -19.06 0.21 -7.35
CA PHE A 150 -17.91 -0.04 -6.49
C PHE A 150 -16.87 -0.95 -7.15
N SER A 151 -15.67 -0.92 -6.58
CA SER A 151 -14.61 -1.90 -6.87
C SER A 151 -14.01 -2.34 -5.53
N LEU A 152 -13.61 -3.61 -5.45
CA LEU A 152 -12.95 -4.15 -4.28
C LEU A 152 -11.57 -4.68 -4.68
N GLN A 153 -10.54 -4.10 -4.07
CA GLN A 153 -9.16 -4.54 -4.14
C GLN A 153 -8.75 -5.16 -2.80
N ILE A 154 -7.91 -6.18 -2.85
CA ILE A 154 -7.26 -6.79 -1.68
C ILE A 154 -5.73 -6.76 -1.82
N GLY A 155 -5.04 -7.07 -0.73
CA GLY A 155 -3.60 -6.89 -0.59
C GLY A 155 -3.36 -5.93 0.56
N ASP A 156 -3.25 -6.49 1.76
CA ASP A 156 -3.21 -5.73 3.00
C ASP A 156 -2.06 -4.71 3.01
N PRO A 157 -2.33 -3.39 3.06
CA PRO A 157 -1.29 -2.37 3.09
C PRO A 157 -0.45 -2.42 4.37
N ASP A 158 -1.00 -2.87 5.50
CA ASP A 158 -0.27 -3.01 6.76
C ASP A 158 0.74 -4.18 6.69
N VAL A 159 0.45 -5.19 5.87
CA VAL A 159 1.39 -6.29 5.58
C VAL A 159 2.48 -5.85 4.59
N ILE A 160 2.18 -4.88 3.71
CA ILE A 160 3.13 -4.36 2.73
C ILE A 160 4.13 -3.38 3.37
N ALA A 161 3.70 -2.61 4.39
CA ALA A 161 4.49 -1.58 5.08
C ALA A 161 5.59 -2.15 5.99
#